data_AF-U4Q234-F1
#
_entry.id   AF-U4Q234-F1
#
_cell.length_a   1.000
_cell.length_b   1.000
_cell.length_c   1.000
_cell.angle_alpha   90.00
_cell.angle_beta   90.00
_cell.angle_gamma   90.00
#
_symmetry.space_group_name_H-M   'P 1'
#
loop_
_entity.id
_entity.type
_entity.pdbx_description
1 polymer ?
#
loop_
_entity_poly.entity_id
_entity_poly.type
_entity_poly.pdbx_seq_one_letter_code
_entity_poly.pdbx_strand_id
1 'polypeptide(L)'
;MIRPMIHTAALLVAVSSAVLPASASSDDAWKEFVADVQTACLAAAGDMIDDAKAVVDPVGSENYGLAILTGRAKGADVTVSHICVYDKKTKAVELGSELAGDTLKVEIPGSTKP
;
A
#
# COMPACT_ATOMS: atom_id res chain seq x y z
N MET A 1 -12.36 -38.05 -59.82
CA MET A 1 -13.29 -36.92 -59.90
C MET A 1 -14.46 -37.17 -58.95
N ILE A 2 -14.35 -36.78 -57.67
CA ILE A 2 -15.50 -36.71 -56.75
C ILE A 2 -15.15 -35.69 -55.65
N ARG A 3 -15.86 -34.57 -55.60
CA ARG A 3 -15.88 -33.63 -54.45
C ARG A 3 -17.15 -33.91 -53.66
N PRO A 4 -17.09 -34.11 -52.34
CA PRO A 4 -18.20 -33.77 -51.47
C PRO A 4 -17.89 -32.45 -50.76
N MET A 5 -18.67 -31.43 -51.09
CA MET A 5 -18.94 -30.30 -50.22
C MET A 5 -19.58 -30.83 -48.94
N ILE A 6 -18.95 -30.64 -47.77
CA ILE A 6 -19.64 -30.79 -46.47
C ILE A 6 -19.20 -29.65 -45.54
N HIS A 7 -20.04 -28.61 -45.54
CA HIS A 7 -20.44 -27.77 -44.42
C HIS A 7 -19.36 -27.35 -43.41
N THR A 8 -18.73 -26.21 -43.68
CA THR A 8 -18.18 -25.31 -42.65
C THR A 8 -19.28 -24.86 -41.69
N ALA A 9 -19.48 -25.60 -40.61
CA ALA A 9 -20.23 -25.14 -39.45
C ALA A 9 -19.28 -24.31 -38.56
N ALA A 10 -19.32 -22.99 -38.72
CA ALA A 10 -18.60 -22.06 -37.86
C ALA A 10 -19.19 -22.14 -36.44
N LEU A 11 -18.43 -22.72 -35.50
CA LEU A 11 -18.72 -22.63 -34.06
C LEU A 11 -18.44 -21.19 -33.61
N LEU A 12 -19.50 -20.38 -33.50
CA LEU A 12 -19.46 -19.10 -32.79
C LEU A 12 -19.35 -19.40 -31.28
N VAL A 13 -18.13 -19.47 -30.77
CA VAL A 13 -17.89 -19.44 -29.32
C VAL A 13 -18.21 -18.03 -28.84
N ALA A 14 -19.37 -17.87 -28.21
CA ALA A 14 -19.73 -16.67 -27.49
C ALA A 14 -18.74 -16.48 -26.34
N VAL A 15 -17.80 -15.54 -26.50
CA VAL A 15 -16.99 -15.02 -25.40
C VAL A 15 -17.93 -14.21 -24.51
N SER A 16 -18.53 -14.87 -23.52
CA SER A 16 -19.21 -14.20 -22.42
C SER A 16 -18.14 -13.47 -21.62
N SER A 17 -17.92 -12.19 -21.96
CA SER A 17 -17.19 -11.25 -21.12
C SER A 17 -17.92 -11.18 -19.78
N ALA A 18 -17.47 -11.98 -18.81
CA ALA A 18 -17.84 -11.77 -17.42
C ALA A 18 -17.31 -10.39 -17.03
N VAL A 19 -18.16 -9.38 -17.16
CA VAL A 19 -18.02 -8.10 -16.48
C VAL A 19 -18.10 -8.41 -14.99
N LEU A 20 -16.96 -8.85 -14.44
CA LEU A 20 -16.75 -8.79 -13.00
C LEU A 20 -16.95 -7.32 -12.62
N PRO A 21 -17.78 -7.01 -11.62
CA PRO A 21 -17.85 -5.65 -11.13
C PRO A 21 -16.43 -5.25 -10.76
N ALA A 22 -15.92 -4.21 -11.40
CA ALA A 22 -14.76 -3.51 -10.88
C ALA A 22 -15.23 -2.92 -9.54
N SER A 23 -15.00 -3.67 -8.46
CA SER A 23 -15.21 -3.17 -7.11
C SER A 23 -14.23 -2.02 -6.94
N ALA A 24 -14.67 -0.81 -7.28
CA ALA A 24 -14.11 0.38 -6.71
C ALA A 24 -14.16 0.17 -5.20
N SER A 25 -12.99 0.09 -4.57
CA SER A 25 -12.92 -0.11 -3.13
C SER A 25 -13.73 1.00 -2.47
N SER A 26 -14.61 0.62 -1.54
CA SER A 26 -15.45 1.56 -0.82
C SER A 26 -14.61 2.42 0.11
N ASP A 27 -15.14 3.58 0.51
CA ASP A 27 -14.48 4.48 1.46
C ASP A 27 -14.07 3.77 2.76
N ASP A 28 -14.85 2.78 3.19
CA ASP A 28 -14.57 2.02 4.42
C ASP A 28 -13.42 1.03 4.23
N ALA A 29 -13.32 0.38 3.07
CA ALA A 29 -12.19 -0.49 2.76
C ALA A 29 -10.87 0.29 2.66
N TRP A 30 -10.91 1.55 2.19
CA TRP A 30 -9.74 2.43 2.20
C TRP A 30 -9.32 2.85 3.61
N LYS A 31 -10.27 3.14 4.51
CA LYS A 31 -9.97 3.46 5.91
C LYS A 31 -9.34 2.27 6.64
N GLU A 32 -9.89 1.08 6.45
CA GLU A 32 -9.35 -0.15 7.03
C GLU A 32 -7.93 -0.40 6.51
N PHE A 33 -7.70 -0.26 5.20
CA PHE A 33 -6.37 -0.37 4.61
C PHE A 33 -5.37 0.62 5.22
N VAL A 34 -5.73 1.89 5.37
CA VAL A 34 -4.86 2.90 5.98
C VAL A 34 -4.54 2.54 7.44
N ALA A 35 -5.54 2.09 8.20
CA ALA A 35 -5.37 1.67 9.59
C ALA A 35 -4.45 0.44 9.72
N ASP A 36 -4.59 -0.53 8.82
CA ASP A 36 -3.73 -1.72 8.75
C ASP A 36 -2.26 -1.34 8.50
N VAL A 37 -2.02 -0.50 7.48
CA VAL A 37 -0.67 -0.04 7.15
C VAL A 37 -0.08 0.76 8.32
N GLN A 38 -0.84 1.70 8.89
CA GLN A 38 -0.40 2.49 10.03
C GLN A 38 0.00 1.59 11.22
N THR A 39 -0.86 0.64 11.57
CA THR A 39 -0.66 -0.25 12.72
C THR A 39 0.57 -1.14 12.52
N ALA A 40 0.67 -1.77 11.35
CA ALA A 40 1.77 -2.68 11.06
C ALA A 40 3.13 -1.96 10.99
N CYS A 41 3.16 -0.79 10.35
CA CYS A 41 4.37 0.02 10.24
C CYS A 41 4.84 0.58 11.58
N LEU A 42 3.93 1.10 12.42
CA LEU A 42 4.29 1.61 13.74
C LEU A 42 4.79 0.50 14.66
N ALA A 43 4.20 -0.69 14.60
CA ALA A 43 4.67 -1.84 15.35
C ALA A 43 6.10 -2.24 14.95
N ALA A 44 6.40 -2.25 13.65
CA ALA A 44 7.74 -2.58 13.14
C ALA A 44 8.83 -1.57 13.56
N ALA A 45 8.46 -0.30 13.75
CA ALA A 45 9.42 0.76 14.10
C ALA A 45 9.61 1.00 15.60
N GLY A 46 8.90 0.28 16.47
CA GLY A 46 8.91 0.53 17.93
C GLY A 46 10.28 0.39 18.61
N ASP A 47 11.22 -0.32 17.97
CA ASP A 47 12.59 -0.45 18.45
C ASP A 47 13.58 0.55 17.84
N MET A 48 13.13 1.38 16.90
CA MET A 48 13.95 2.33 16.16
C MET A 48 13.60 3.77 16.48
N ILE A 49 12.32 4.06 16.73
CA ILE A 49 11.79 5.41 16.85
C ILE A 49 10.89 5.53 18.08
N ASP A 50 11.22 6.46 18.98
CA ASP A 50 10.37 6.87 20.09
C ASP A 50 9.25 7.79 19.60
N ASP A 51 8.03 7.59 20.14
CA ASP A 51 6.81 8.34 19.78
C ASP A 51 6.55 8.38 18.25
N ALA A 52 6.82 7.27 17.56
CA ALA A 52 6.69 7.19 16.11
C ALA A 52 5.28 7.60 15.64
N LYS A 53 5.24 8.40 14.57
CA LYS A 53 4.02 8.76 13.85
C LYS A 53 4.13 8.33 12.40
N ALA A 54 2.99 7.98 11.80
CA ALA A 54 2.92 7.54 10.42
C ALA A 54 2.12 8.54 9.57
N VAL A 55 2.66 8.88 8.39
CA VAL A 55 1.89 9.44 7.27
C VAL A 55 1.71 8.33 6.26
N VAL A 56 0.48 7.87 6.09
CA VAL A 56 0.16 6.74 5.21
C VAL A 56 -0.31 7.27 3.86
N ASP A 57 0.21 6.67 2.78
CA ASP A 57 -0.35 6.83 1.44
C ASP A 57 -1.77 6.23 1.43
N PRO A 58 -2.84 7.03 1.18
CA PRO A 58 -4.24 6.59 1.31
C PRO A 58 -4.61 5.35 0.48
N VAL A 59 -3.89 5.10 -0.60
CA VAL A 59 -4.13 3.99 -1.52
C VAL A 59 -2.90 3.10 -1.67
N GLY A 60 -1.70 3.66 -1.49
CA GLY A 60 -0.44 2.98 -1.75
C GLY A 60 -0.20 2.73 -3.23
N SER A 61 0.63 1.72 -3.51
CA SER A 61 0.90 1.22 -4.87
C SER A 61 0.03 0.01 -5.21
N GLU A 62 0.19 -0.55 -6.41
CA GLU A 62 -0.55 -1.74 -6.85
C GLU A 62 -0.49 -2.91 -5.86
N ASN A 63 0.69 -3.16 -5.29
CA ASN A 63 0.93 -4.32 -4.41
C ASN A 63 1.24 -3.95 -2.96
N TYR A 64 1.49 -2.67 -2.66
CA TYR A 64 2.01 -2.26 -1.36
C TYR A 64 1.24 -1.09 -0.76
N GLY A 65 1.03 -1.12 0.55
CA GLY A 65 0.81 0.08 1.34
C GLY A 65 2.13 0.75 1.68
N LEU A 66 2.14 2.07 1.65
CA LEU A 66 3.34 2.86 1.84
C LEU A 66 3.08 3.86 2.96
N ALA A 67 4.04 4.01 3.85
CA ALA A 67 3.98 5.04 4.88
C ALA A 67 5.35 5.64 5.14
N ILE A 68 5.37 6.90 5.55
CA ILE A 68 6.54 7.51 6.16
C ILE A 68 6.35 7.51 7.66
N LEU A 69 7.28 6.89 8.36
CA LEU A 69 7.38 6.92 9.81
C LEU A 69 8.34 8.01 10.22
N THR A 70 7.99 8.81 11.21
CA THR A 70 8.86 9.86 11.75
C THR A 70 8.73 9.96 13.25
N GLY A 71 9.82 10.30 13.93
CA GLY A 71 9.85 10.52 15.37
C GLY A 71 11.28 10.71 15.87
N ARG A 72 11.50 10.62 17.18
CA ARG A 72 12.85 10.71 17.75
C ARG A 72 13.54 9.35 17.61
N ALA A 73 14.80 9.32 17.18
CA ALA A 73 15.56 8.08 17.12
C ALA A 73 15.75 7.50 18.53
N LYS A 74 15.60 6.19 18.66
CA LYS A 74 15.80 5.52 19.95
C LYS A 74 17.26 5.63 20.37
N GLY A 75 17.51 6.27 21.52
CA GLY A 75 18.87 6.48 22.03
C GLY A 75 19.61 7.71 21.50
N ALA A 76 18.96 8.56 20.70
CA ALA A 76 19.52 9.84 20.27
C ALA A 76 18.43 10.93 20.20
N ASP A 77 18.75 12.16 20.59
CA ASP A 77 17.82 13.29 20.54
C ASP A 77 17.80 13.94 19.14
N VAL A 78 17.56 13.11 18.12
CA VAL A 78 17.48 13.54 16.72
C VAL A 78 16.21 12.97 16.08
N THR A 79 15.57 13.78 15.24
CA THR A 79 14.42 13.32 14.47
C THR A 79 14.89 12.54 13.25
N VAL A 80 14.34 11.35 13.08
CA VAL A 80 14.61 10.48 11.94
C VAL A 80 13.30 10.06 11.28
N SER A 81 13.40 9.62 10.04
CA SER A 81 12.29 9.06 9.28
C SER A 81 12.67 7.75 8.61
N HIS A 82 11.68 6.88 8.44
CA HIS A 82 11.81 5.62 7.70
C HIS A 82 10.66 5.49 6.71
N ILE A 83 10.95 4.90 5.55
CA ILE A 83 9.92 4.45 4.62
C ILE A 83 9.46 3.07 5.10
N CYS A 84 8.16 2.87 5.25
CA CYS A 84 7.57 1.57 5.50
C CYS A 84 6.85 1.07 4.25
N VAL A 85 7.11 -0.19 3.90
CA VAL A 85 6.46 -0.90 2.81
C VAL A 85 5.69 -2.08 3.42
N TYR A 86 4.37 -2.08 3.24
CA TYR A 86 3.45 -3.11 3.68
C TYR A 86 2.96 -3.91 2.47
N ASP A 87 3.26 -5.20 2.39
CA ASP A 87 2.76 -6.06 1.32
C ASP A 87 1.26 -6.33 1.49
N LYS A 88 0.45 -5.95 0.50
CA LYS A 88 -1.02 -6.07 0.60
C LYS A 88 -1.50 -7.53 0.66
N LYS A 89 -0.72 -8.48 0.12
CA LYS A 89 -1.04 -9.91 0.03
C LYS A 89 -0.55 -10.67 1.24
N THR A 90 0.73 -10.51 1.59
CA THR A 90 1.37 -11.26 2.68
C THR A 90 1.25 -10.56 4.03
N LYS A 91 0.91 -9.27 4.04
CA LYS A 91 0.89 -8.39 5.21
C LYS A 91 2.27 -8.23 5.88
N ALA A 92 3.34 -8.62 5.18
CA ALA A 92 4.71 -8.39 5.64
C ALA A 92 5.04 -6.90 5.61
N VAL A 93 5.88 -6.48 6.55
CA VAL A 93 6.38 -5.10 6.64
C VAL A 93 7.89 -5.09 6.44
N GLU A 94 8.33 -4.19 5.57
CA GLU A 94 9.74 -3.87 5.39
C GLU A 94 9.96 -2.39 5.71
N LEU A 95 11.02 -2.10 6.46
CA LEU A 95 11.45 -0.74 6.77
C LEU A 95 12.70 -0.41 5.97
N GLY A 96 12.67 0.73 5.29
CA GLY A 96 13.83 1.33 4.67
C GLY A 96 14.86 1.83 5.68
N SER A 97 16.00 2.28 5.18
CA SER A 97 17.04 2.88 6.00
C SER A 97 16.58 4.18 6.67
N GLU A 98 17.33 4.58 7.68
CA GLU A 98 17.14 5.87 8.34
C GLU A 98 17.35 7.04 7.37
N LEU A 99 16.46 8.02 7.45
CA LEU A 99 16.54 9.30 6.77
C LEU A 99 16.63 10.39 7.84
N ALA A 100 17.71 11.17 7.82
CA ALA A 100 17.91 12.26 8.76
C ALA A 100 16.91 13.40 8.52
N GLY A 101 16.52 14.10 9.59
CA GLY A 101 15.54 15.19 9.53
C GLY A 101 15.97 16.43 8.73
N ASP A 102 17.25 16.56 8.38
CA ASP A 102 17.74 17.57 7.45
C ASP A 102 17.51 17.20 5.97
N THR A 103 17.31 15.91 5.70
CA THR A 103 17.11 15.33 4.37
C THR A 103 15.62 15.19 4.03
N LEU A 104 14.78 14.86 5.03
CA LEU A 104 13.34 14.72 4.86
C LEU A 104 12.58 15.43 5.99
N LYS A 105 11.63 16.28 5.62
CA LYS A 105 10.66 16.89 6.55
C LYS A 105 9.28 16.31 6.30
N VAL A 106 8.67 15.79 7.35
CA VAL A 106 7.34 15.16 7.31
C VAL A 106 6.36 16.03 8.08
N GLU A 107 5.32 16.49 7.40
CA GLU A 107 4.21 17.18 8.04
C GLU A 107 3.13 16.16 8.40
N ILE A 108 2.76 16.09 9.68
CA ILE A 108 1.66 15.24 10.16
C ILE A 108 0.37 16.07 10.11
N PRO A 109 -0.62 15.73 9.26
CA PRO A 109 -1.91 16.41 9.24
C PRO A 109 -2.58 16.31 10.62
N GLY A 110 -3.00 17.46 11.18
CA GLY A 110 -3.62 17.53 12.50
C GLY A 110 -2.64 17.57 13.69
N SER A 111 -1.32 17.54 13.47
CA SER A 111 -0.31 17.73 14.53
C SER A 111 0.14 19.19 14.70
N THR A 112 -0.51 20.15 14.03
CA THR A 112 -0.33 21.58 14.31
C THR A 112 -0.87 21.86 15.71
N LYS A 113 0.02 21.87 16.70
CA LYS A 113 -0.21 22.68 17.89
C LYS A 113 -0.26 24.15 17.42
N PRO A 114 -1.21 24.98 17.90
CA PRO A 114 -1.28 26.40 17.53
C PRO A 114 0.03 27.14 17.84
#